data_AF-A0AAN8IV01-F1
#
_entry.id   AF-A0AAN8IV01-F1
#
_cell.length_a   1.000
_cell.length_b   1.000
_cell.length_c   1.000
_cell.angle_alpha   90.00
_cell.angle_beta   90.00
_cell.angle_gamma   90.00
#
_symmetry.space_group_name_H-M   'P 1'
#
loop_
_entity.id
_entity.type
_entity.pdbx_description
1 polymer ?
#
loop_
_entity_poly.entity_id
_entity_poly.type
_entity_poly.pdbx_seq_one_letter_code
_entity_poly.pdbx_strand_id
1 'polypeptide(L)'
;MFGNVNDSITQIVETALRNGINFIDTAYWYGQSRSESILGKILTKVPRKAYYISTKVSFFHLLLGEDKVLESLTNSLKRLQLTYIDVCFVQIHDADFTPQENIILYETLQALEMARLAGKIRYIGLTGYELRKLGLIVDCSNVRIDIVLTYCRGSMNDNSIGEFVSFFKKKGIGVLNGSPLSMGLLTERGPPPWHPADDFIKEACLAAAHYCLVRDNIALCTTTPLTDVEQRVRDRIMRRYVDVSVDIHSVATPISQELFGVCSSERSKKLNEKPAVKGRSKEETGEEPVTQYPCL
;
A
#
# COMPACT_ATOMS: atom_id res chain seq x y z
N MET A 1 -10.89 -6.47 -3.55
CA MET A 1 -11.54 -5.41 -2.76
C MET A 1 -13.02 -5.65 -2.46
N PHE A 2 -13.73 -6.63 -3.07
CA PHE A 2 -15.15 -6.87 -2.80
C PHE A 2 -15.49 -8.38 -2.75
N GLY A 3 -15.08 -9.06 -1.68
CA GLY A 3 -15.65 -10.37 -1.35
C GLY A 3 -17.02 -10.20 -0.69
N ASN A 4 -17.87 -11.22 -0.71
CA ASN A 4 -19.17 -11.22 -0.05
C ASN A 4 -19.01 -10.78 1.43
N VAL A 5 -19.59 -9.65 1.80
CA VAL A 5 -19.63 -9.19 3.21
C VAL A 5 -21.09 -8.99 3.55
N ASN A 6 -21.60 -9.79 4.48
CA ASN A 6 -22.96 -9.65 4.99
C ASN A 6 -23.12 -8.39 5.88
N ASP A 7 -22.00 -7.78 6.32
CA ASP A 7 -22.03 -6.52 7.05
C ASP A 7 -22.14 -5.33 6.12
N SER A 8 -22.87 -4.31 6.56
CA SER A 8 -22.89 -3.04 5.83
C SER A 8 -21.53 -2.34 5.93
N ILE A 9 -21.04 -1.78 4.83
CA ILE A 9 -19.79 -0.99 4.79
C ILE A 9 -19.82 0.16 5.83
N THR A 10 -21.01 0.70 6.10
CA THR A 10 -21.26 1.69 7.16
C THR A 10 -20.82 1.19 8.52
N GLN A 11 -21.21 -0.02 8.93
CA GLN A 11 -20.84 -0.59 10.23
C GLN A 11 -19.33 -0.76 10.37
N ILE A 12 -18.63 -1.15 9.28
CA ILE A 12 -17.17 -1.29 9.26
C ILE A 12 -16.52 0.07 9.54
N VAL A 13 -16.92 1.12 8.82
CA VAL A 13 -16.35 2.47 8.97
C VAL A 13 -16.63 3.05 10.35
N GLU A 14 -17.87 2.97 10.82
CA GLU A 14 -18.24 3.48 12.15
C GLU A 14 -17.49 2.75 13.27
N THR A 15 -17.33 1.44 13.15
CA THR A 15 -16.60 0.63 14.12
C THR A 15 -15.12 0.99 14.14
N ALA A 16 -14.51 1.21 12.98
CA ALA A 16 -13.13 1.68 12.89
C ALA A 16 -12.95 3.03 13.62
N LEU A 17 -13.83 3.99 13.32
CA LEU A 17 -13.81 5.32 13.95
C LEU A 17 -14.01 5.27 15.46
N ARG A 18 -14.96 4.46 15.96
CA ARG A 18 -15.18 4.27 17.41
C ARG A 18 -13.97 3.66 18.12
N ASN A 19 -13.18 2.86 17.43
CA ASN A 19 -11.95 2.26 17.93
C ASN A 19 -10.70 3.15 17.72
N GLY A 20 -10.88 4.42 17.34
CA GLY A 20 -9.78 5.38 17.18
C GLY A 20 -9.04 5.29 15.84
N ILE A 21 -9.45 4.41 14.92
CA ILE A 21 -8.92 4.36 13.55
C ILE A 21 -9.57 5.48 12.76
N ASN A 22 -8.84 6.59 12.61
CA ASN A 22 -9.37 7.83 12.06
C ASN A 22 -8.69 8.29 10.77
N PHE A 23 -7.73 7.54 10.24
CA PHE A 23 -7.15 7.79 8.92
C PHE A 23 -7.81 6.88 7.88
N ILE A 24 -8.57 7.49 6.97
CA ILE A 24 -9.30 6.81 5.91
C ILE A 24 -8.60 7.09 4.59
N ASP A 25 -8.12 6.07 3.92
CA ASP A 25 -7.52 6.24 2.60
C ASP A 25 -8.36 5.56 1.52
N THR A 26 -8.60 6.31 0.46
CA THR A 26 -9.29 5.86 -0.74
C THR A 26 -8.52 6.28 -1.99
N ALA A 27 -9.06 5.99 -3.15
CA ALA A 27 -8.60 6.47 -4.46
C ALA A 27 -9.75 6.41 -5.45
N TYR A 28 -9.66 7.16 -6.55
CA TYR A 28 -10.56 6.98 -7.68
C TYR A 28 -10.57 5.53 -8.17
N TRP A 29 -9.41 4.89 -8.31
CA TRP A 29 -9.35 3.52 -8.84
C TRP A 29 -9.90 2.44 -7.90
N TYR A 30 -10.20 2.77 -6.64
CA TYR A 30 -10.80 1.82 -5.71
C TYR A 30 -12.27 1.61 -6.07
N GLY A 31 -12.50 0.56 -6.87
CA GLY A 31 -13.81 0.24 -7.44
C GLY A 31 -14.32 1.32 -8.40
N GLN A 32 -13.44 1.95 -9.19
CA GLN A 32 -13.82 2.94 -10.21
C GLN A 32 -14.74 4.05 -9.65
N SER A 33 -14.28 4.74 -8.61
CA SER A 33 -14.93 5.82 -7.86
C SER A 33 -15.98 5.40 -6.84
N ARG A 34 -16.34 4.10 -6.83
CA ARG A 34 -17.33 3.56 -5.90
C ARG A 34 -16.90 3.73 -4.45
N SER A 35 -15.62 3.52 -4.13
CA SER A 35 -15.10 3.70 -2.76
C SER A 35 -15.36 5.12 -2.24
N GLU A 36 -14.95 6.14 -3.02
CA GLU A 36 -15.16 7.54 -2.66
C GLU A 36 -16.64 7.88 -2.50
N SER A 37 -17.50 7.40 -3.40
CA SER A 37 -18.94 7.67 -3.33
C SER A 37 -19.62 7.02 -2.12
N ILE A 38 -19.20 5.81 -1.74
CA ILE A 38 -19.71 5.12 -0.56
C ILE A 38 -19.23 5.83 0.71
N LEU A 39 -17.93 6.12 0.81
CA LEU A 39 -17.36 6.84 1.94
C LEU A 39 -17.98 8.22 2.09
N GLY A 40 -18.19 8.95 1.00
CA GLY A 40 -18.82 10.27 1.04
C GLY A 40 -20.21 10.23 1.67
N LYS A 41 -21.03 9.24 1.32
CA LYS A 41 -22.36 9.05 1.94
C LYS A 41 -22.25 8.73 3.44
N ILE A 42 -21.35 7.84 3.83
CA ILE A 42 -21.18 7.40 5.23
C ILE A 42 -20.67 8.56 6.09
N LEU A 43 -19.65 9.27 5.64
CA LEU A 43 -18.93 10.28 6.41
C LEU A 43 -19.70 11.59 6.58
N THR A 44 -20.78 11.83 5.82
CA THR A 44 -21.68 12.97 6.06
C THR A 44 -22.26 13.01 7.48
N LYS A 45 -22.34 11.85 8.15
CA LYS A 45 -22.84 11.71 9.53
C LYS A 45 -21.74 11.82 10.59
N VAL A 46 -20.47 11.94 10.18
CA VAL A 46 -19.32 11.96 11.08
C VAL A 46 -18.76 13.38 11.13
N PRO A 47 -18.48 13.96 12.32
CA PRO A 47 -17.85 15.27 12.39
C PRO A 47 -16.54 15.31 11.60
N ARG A 48 -16.39 16.28 10.68
CA ARG A 48 -15.23 16.36 9.78
C ARG A 48 -13.86 16.33 10.49
N LYS A 49 -13.79 16.87 11.71
CA LYS A 49 -12.60 16.91 12.57
C LYS A 49 -12.25 15.56 13.22
N ALA A 50 -13.16 14.59 13.17
CA ALA A 50 -12.97 13.28 13.80
C ALA A 50 -12.18 12.29 12.92
N TYR A 51 -11.89 12.64 11.67
CA TYR A 51 -11.15 11.80 10.76
C TYR A 51 -10.24 12.61 9.82
N TYR A 52 -9.21 11.93 9.35
CA TYR A 52 -8.36 12.34 8.26
C TYR A 52 -8.70 11.49 7.04
N ILE A 53 -8.73 12.11 5.87
CA ILE A 53 -8.99 11.38 4.63
C ILE A 53 -7.95 11.67 3.57
N SER A 54 -7.53 10.62 2.86
CA SER A 54 -6.69 10.73 1.69
C SER A 54 -7.35 10.17 0.43
N THR A 55 -7.02 10.78 -0.70
CA THR A 55 -7.28 10.23 -2.02
C THR A 55 -6.05 10.34 -2.90
N LYS A 56 -6.14 9.86 -4.15
CA LYS A 56 -5.04 9.81 -5.09
C LYS A 56 -5.47 10.38 -6.43
N VAL A 57 -4.58 11.14 -7.04
CA VAL A 57 -4.64 11.52 -8.46
C VAL A 57 -3.60 10.69 -9.20
N SER A 58 -3.95 10.18 -10.38
CA SER A 58 -3.09 9.30 -11.20
C SER A 58 -3.12 9.73 -12.66
N PHE A 59 -2.10 9.39 -13.42
CA PHE A 59 -1.96 9.76 -14.84
C PHE A 59 -2.70 8.85 -15.83
N PHE A 60 -3.32 7.77 -15.36
CA PHE A 60 -3.87 6.74 -16.25
C PHE A 60 -5.03 7.28 -17.11
N HIS A 61 -4.88 7.19 -18.43
CA HIS A 61 -5.76 7.74 -19.47
C HIS A 61 -6.03 9.26 -19.38
N LEU A 62 -5.01 10.07 -19.71
CA LEU A 62 -5.15 11.46 -20.19
C LEU A 62 -5.32 12.57 -19.12
N LEU A 63 -4.89 12.36 -17.87
CA LEU A 63 -4.68 13.48 -16.95
C LEU A 63 -3.28 14.09 -17.17
N LEU A 64 -3.10 14.73 -18.32
CA LEU A 64 -1.95 15.60 -18.60
C LEU A 64 -2.39 17.05 -18.39
N GLY A 65 -1.55 17.87 -17.78
CA GLY A 65 -1.87 19.27 -17.48
C GLY A 65 -2.43 19.49 -16.08
N GLU A 66 -2.08 20.65 -15.52
CA GLU A 66 -2.53 21.13 -14.21
C GLU A 66 -4.07 21.09 -14.08
N ASP A 67 -4.78 21.52 -15.13
CA ASP A 67 -6.24 21.54 -15.18
C ASP A 67 -6.87 20.19 -14.91
N LYS A 68 -6.28 19.12 -15.44
CA LYS A 68 -6.80 17.76 -15.31
C LYS A 68 -6.59 17.19 -13.92
N VAL A 69 -5.49 17.54 -13.27
CA VAL A 69 -5.24 17.21 -11.87
C VAL A 69 -6.25 17.91 -10.98
N LEU A 70 -6.49 19.21 -11.20
CA LEU A 70 -7.47 19.99 -10.44
C LEU A 70 -8.92 19.51 -10.69
N GLU A 71 -9.25 19.12 -11.92
CA GLU A 71 -10.54 18.53 -12.28
C GLU A 71 -10.75 17.20 -11.54
N SER A 72 -9.74 16.32 -11.54
CA SER A 72 -9.77 15.03 -10.86
C SER A 72 -9.94 15.17 -9.34
N LEU A 73 -9.20 16.11 -8.74
CA LEU A 73 -9.34 16.45 -7.32
C LEU A 73 -10.75 17.01 -7.01
N THR A 74 -11.26 17.91 -7.86
CA THR A 74 -12.61 18.47 -7.72
C THR A 74 -13.68 17.39 -7.78
N ASN A 75 -13.53 16.43 -8.68
CA ASN A 75 -14.45 15.31 -8.79
C ASN A 75 -14.37 14.37 -7.58
N SER A 76 -13.17 14.19 -7.01
CA SER A 76 -12.99 13.42 -5.77
C SER A 76 -13.66 14.10 -4.57
N LEU A 77 -13.51 15.42 -4.42
CA LEU A 77 -14.21 16.23 -3.41
C LEU A 77 -15.73 16.11 -3.54
N LYS A 78 -16.27 16.15 -4.78
CA LYS A 78 -17.72 15.97 -5.04
C LYS A 78 -18.20 14.60 -4.60
N ARG A 79 -17.51 13.51 -4.98
CA ARG A 79 -17.89 12.14 -4.60
C ARG A 79 -17.82 11.91 -3.09
N LEU A 80 -16.78 12.45 -2.46
CA LEU A 80 -16.60 12.40 -1.01
C LEU A 80 -17.53 13.37 -0.25
N GLN A 81 -18.18 14.30 -0.95
CA GLN A 81 -19.01 15.36 -0.35
C GLN A 81 -18.24 16.21 0.67
N LEU A 82 -16.99 16.57 0.32
CA LEU A 82 -16.09 17.33 1.19
C LEU A 82 -15.71 18.67 0.56
N THR A 83 -15.41 19.63 1.43
CA THR A 83 -14.83 20.92 1.03
C THR A 83 -13.31 20.88 0.92
N TYR A 84 -12.66 19.96 1.64
CA TYR A 84 -11.22 19.71 1.59
C TYR A 84 -10.85 18.25 1.91
N ILE A 85 -9.68 17.82 1.41
CA ILE A 85 -9.06 16.51 1.68
C ILE A 85 -7.81 16.72 2.55
N ASP A 86 -7.52 15.81 3.49
CA ASP A 86 -6.33 15.99 4.34
C ASP A 86 -5.05 15.70 3.57
N VAL A 87 -4.99 14.60 2.81
CA VAL A 87 -3.81 14.25 2.00
C VAL A 87 -4.22 13.89 0.57
N CYS A 88 -3.64 14.57 -0.42
CA CYS A 88 -3.78 14.16 -1.81
C CYS A 88 -2.47 13.55 -2.29
N PHE A 89 -2.51 12.28 -2.69
CA PHE A 89 -1.33 11.60 -3.22
C PHE A 89 -1.25 11.71 -4.74
N VAL A 90 -0.06 12.01 -5.24
CA VAL A 90 0.31 11.68 -6.62
C VAL A 90 0.62 10.20 -6.68
N GLN A 91 -0.17 9.45 -7.44
CA GLN A 91 0.03 8.03 -7.65
C GLN A 91 0.97 7.82 -8.84
N ILE A 92 2.15 7.28 -8.53
CA ILE A 92 3.25 6.97 -9.44
C ILE A 92 3.28 5.45 -9.61
N HIS A 93 2.84 4.98 -10.77
CA HIS A 93 2.82 3.57 -11.15
C HIS A 93 4.09 3.17 -11.93
N ASP A 94 4.37 1.87 -11.97
CA ASP A 94 5.61 1.34 -12.58
C ASP A 94 5.67 1.58 -14.10
N ALA A 95 4.52 1.69 -14.78
CA ALA A 95 4.42 2.01 -16.21
C ALA A 95 4.72 3.48 -16.55
N ASP A 96 4.92 4.34 -15.56
CA ASP A 96 5.08 5.79 -15.72
C ASP A 96 6.53 6.18 -16.12
N PHE A 97 7.30 5.27 -16.76
CA PHE A 97 8.73 5.43 -17.07
C PHE A 97 9.05 6.02 -18.46
N THR A 98 8.10 6.71 -19.08
CA THR A 98 8.38 7.57 -20.25
C THR A 98 7.59 8.87 -20.14
N PRO A 99 8.07 9.96 -20.76
CA PRO A 99 8.47 11.24 -20.17
C PRO A 99 7.45 11.90 -19.20
N GLN A 100 7.33 11.39 -17.98
CA GLN A 100 6.34 11.88 -17.00
C GLN A 100 6.93 12.54 -15.74
N GLU A 101 8.24 12.43 -15.48
CA GLU A 101 8.85 13.08 -14.31
C GLU A 101 8.70 14.59 -14.37
N ASN A 102 8.95 15.20 -15.54
CA ASN A 102 8.73 16.62 -15.74
C ASN A 102 7.26 17.01 -15.51
N ILE A 103 6.31 16.17 -15.94
CA ILE A 103 4.88 16.43 -15.72
C ILE A 103 4.55 16.33 -14.23
N ILE A 104 5.08 15.33 -13.53
CA ILE A 104 4.92 15.20 -12.08
C ILE A 104 5.48 16.45 -11.37
N LEU A 105 6.72 16.82 -11.67
CA LEU A 105 7.47 17.88 -10.99
C LEU A 105 6.92 19.29 -11.31
N TYR A 106 6.59 19.54 -12.57
CA TYR A 106 6.30 20.88 -13.07
C TYR A 106 4.84 21.13 -13.40
N GLU A 107 3.97 20.11 -13.43
CA GLU A 107 2.53 20.29 -13.63
C GLU A 107 1.74 19.72 -12.45
N THR A 108 1.84 18.43 -12.17
CA THR A 108 0.98 17.78 -11.16
C THR A 108 1.24 18.27 -9.75
N LEU A 109 2.50 18.36 -9.34
CA LEU A 109 2.84 18.90 -8.02
C LEU A 109 2.49 20.39 -7.92
N GLN A 110 2.63 21.16 -9.01
CA GLN A 110 2.23 22.57 -9.04
C GLN A 110 0.72 22.72 -8.89
N ALA A 111 -0.07 21.89 -9.58
CA ALA A 111 -1.51 21.85 -9.44
C ALA A 111 -1.95 21.49 -8.01
N LEU A 112 -1.29 20.53 -7.38
CA LEU A 112 -1.56 20.22 -5.98
C LEU A 112 -1.13 21.34 -5.04
N GLU A 113 -0.04 22.05 -5.33
CA GLU A 113 0.36 23.25 -4.58
C GLU A 113 -0.71 24.34 -4.67
N MET A 114 -1.23 24.62 -5.87
CA MET A 114 -2.35 25.55 -6.06
C MET A 114 -3.59 25.10 -5.29
N ALA A 115 -3.93 23.81 -5.31
CA ALA A 115 -5.04 23.27 -4.55
C ALA A 115 -4.82 23.40 -3.03
N ARG A 116 -3.59 23.27 -2.55
CA ARG A 116 -3.21 23.46 -1.15
C ARG A 116 -3.39 24.93 -0.74
N LEU A 117 -2.88 25.85 -1.55
CA LEU A 117 -3.04 27.30 -1.34
C LEU A 117 -4.52 27.72 -1.36
N ALA A 118 -5.34 27.07 -2.20
CA ALA A 118 -6.79 27.26 -2.25
C ALA A 118 -7.57 26.55 -1.12
N GLY A 119 -6.88 25.89 -0.18
CA GLY A 119 -7.48 25.18 0.94
C GLY A 119 -8.26 23.92 0.57
N LYS A 120 -8.10 23.38 -0.65
CA LYS A 120 -8.77 22.16 -1.12
C LYS A 120 -8.08 20.90 -0.62
N ILE A 121 -6.78 20.97 -0.35
CA ILE A 121 -6.01 19.92 0.30
C ILE A 121 -5.15 20.50 1.41
N ARG A 122 -4.77 19.69 2.41
CA ARG A 122 -3.86 20.14 3.48
C ARG A 122 -2.42 19.71 3.25
N TYR A 123 -2.22 18.47 2.80
CA TYR A 123 -0.92 17.87 2.60
C TYR A 123 -0.81 17.25 1.20
N ILE A 124 0.39 17.32 0.64
CA ILE A 124 0.74 16.69 -0.63
C ILE A 124 1.53 15.44 -0.33
N GLY A 125 1.15 14.32 -0.94
CA GLY A 125 1.89 13.08 -0.81
C GLY A 125 2.29 12.46 -2.14
N LEU A 126 3.26 11.55 -2.09
CA LEU A 126 3.57 10.64 -3.19
C LEU A 126 3.24 9.22 -2.80
N THR A 127 2.78 8.42 -3.75
CA THR A 127 2.63 6.98 -3.56
C THR A 127 3.07 6.21 -4.78
N GLY A 128 3.76 5.10 -4.56
CA GLY A 128 4.30 4.26 -5.62
C GLY A 128 5.06 3.06 -5.06
N TYR A 129 5.50 2.16 -5.96
CA TYR A 129 6.16 0.92 -5.60
C TYR A 129 7.69 1.03 -5.53
N GLU A 130 8.31 1.77 -6.45
CA GLU A 130 9.76 1.94 -6.55
C GLU A 130 10.27 3.06 -5.64
N LEU A 131 10.90 2.70 -4.52
CA LEU A 131 11.37 3.65 -3.50
C LEU A 131 12.39 4.66 -4.03
N ARG A 132 13.30 4.23 -4.91
CA ARG A 132 14.28 5.12 -5.55
C ARG A 132 13.62 6.22 -6.36
N LYS A 133 12.52 5.90 -7.05
CA LYS A 133 11.76 6.87 -7.84
C LYS A 133 11.07 7.90 -6.95
N LEU A 134 10.47 7.46 -5.84
CA LEU A 134 9.89 8.36 -4.84
C LEU A 134 10.97 9.29 -4.25
N GLY A 135 12.15 8.74 -3.96
CA GLY A 135 13.32 9.52 -3.51
C GLY A 135 13.75 10.58 -4.51
N LEU A 136 13.86 10.22 -5.79
CA LEU A 136 14.24 11.13 -6.87
C LEU A 136 13.26 12.30 -7.02
N ILE A 137 11.95 12.03 -7.05
CA ILE A 137 10.94 13.09 -7.15
C ILE A 137 11.00 14.01 -5.92
N VAL A 138 11.21 13.45 -4.73
CA VAL A 138 11.40 14.21 -3.49
C VAL A 138 12.67 15.07 -3.51
N ASP A 139 13.74 14.63 -4.17
CA ASP A 139 14.97 15.41 -4.33
C ASP A 139 14.85 16.53 -5.36
N CYS A 140 14.14 16.29 -6.46
CA CYS A 140 14.02 17.22 -7.57
C CYS A 140 12.85 18.21 -7.44
N SER A 141 11.87 17.95 -6.57
CA SER A 141 10.68 18.79 -6.44
C SER A 141 10.95 20.10 -5.72
N ASN A 142 10.51 21.21 -6.31
CA ASN A 142 10.42 22.52 -5.66
C ASN A 142 9.14 22.67 -4.82
N VAL A 143 8.15 21.81 -5.03
CA VAL A 143 6.93 21.75 -4.21
C VAL A 143 7.22 20.89 -2.98
N ARG A 144 6.79 21.37 -1.82
CA ARG A 144 6.90 20.63 -0.56
C ARG A 144 6.00 19.40 -0.59
N ILE A 145 6.64 18.22 -0.55
CA ILE A 145 5.98 16.94 -0.31
C ILE A 145 5.99 16.66 1.18
N ASP A 146 4.86 16.28 1.76
CA ASP A 146 4.71 16.07 3.20
C ASP A 146 4.75 14.59 3.59
N ILE A 147 4.26 13.70 2.71
CA ILE A 147 4.06 12.28 3.04
C ILE A 147 4.41 11.38 1.86
N VAL A 148 5.11 10.28 2.12
CA VAL A 148 5.29 9.20 1.16
C VAL A 148 4.53 7.96 1.64
N LEU A 149 3.67 7.41 0.77
CA LEU A 149 2.96 6.16 1.00
C LEU A 149 3.51 5.09 0.07
N THR A 150 4.17 4.10 0.65
CA THR A 150 4.64 2.90 -0.03
C THR A 150 3.76 1.70 0.34
N TYR A 151 3.77 0.66 -0.48
CA TYR A 151 2.93 -0.53 -0.32
C TYR A 151 3.80 -1.78 -0.22
N CYS A 152 3.62 -2.59 0.84
CA CYS A 152 4.37 -3.81 1.14
C CYS A 152 5.87 -3.67 1.44
N ARG A 153 6.47 -2.46 1.36
CA ARG A 153 7.93 -2.25 1.55
C ARG A 153 8.39 -2.09 3.00
N GLY A 154 7.45 -2.06 3.95
CA GLY A 154 7.71 -2.03 5.40
C GLY A 154 7.10 -3.21 6.13
N SER A 155 7.19 -4.40 5.52
CA SER A 155 6.65 -5.65 6.03
C SER A 155 7.77 -6.59 6.48
N MET A 156 7.43 -7.70 7.13
CA MET A 156 8.41 -8.68 7.58
C MET A 156 9.18 -9.33 6.42
N ASN A 157 8.50 -9.56 5.29
CA ASN A 157 9.10 -10.19 4.11
C ASN A 157 9.77 -9.18 3.15
N ASP A 158 9.52 -7.88 3.32
CA ASP A 158 10.17 -6.80 2.57
C ASP A 158 10.24 -5.54 3.44
N ASN A 159 11.43 -5.22 3.94
CA ASN A 159 11.72 -4.05 4.76
C ASN A 159 12.59 -3.01 4.02
N SER A 160 12.54 -2.99 2.69
CA SER A 160 13.34 -2.07 1.86
C SER A 160 13.08 -0.59 2.17
N ILE A 161 11.90 -0.23 2.73
CA ILE A 161 11.63 1.14 3.19
C ILE A 161 12.63 1.60 4.24
N GLY A 162 13.19 0.68 5.04
CA GLY A 162 14.16 0.97 6.09
C GLY A 162 15.40 1.71 5.59
N GLU A 163 15.82 1.45 4.36
CA GLU A 163 16.95 2.13 3.72
C GLU A 163 16.64 3.61 3.40
N PHE A 164 15.36 3.95 3.25
CA PHE A 164 14.89 5.28 2.86
C PHE A 164 14.30 6.10 4.02
N VAL A 165 14.00 5.47 5.17
CA VAL A 165 13.42 6.19 6.34
C VAL A 165 14.28 7.38 6.75
N SER A 166 15.61 7.21 6.82
CA SER A 166 16.52 8.29 7.19
C SER A 166 16.51 9.44 6.18
N PHE A 167 16.38 9.13 4.89
CA PHE A 167 16.28 10.12 3.82
C PHE A 167 15.00 10.95 3.95
N PHE A 168 13.83 10.30 4.07
CA PHE A 168 12.55 11.00 4.21
C PHE A 168 12.48 11.81 5.52
N LYS A 169 12.97 11.26 6.63
CA LYS A 169 13.00 11.94 7.93
C LYS A 169 13.84 13.23 7.88
N LYS A 170 15.02 13.20 7.25
CA LYS A 170 15.88 14.40 7.10
C LYS A 170 15.20 15.52 6.31
N LYS A 171 14.26 15.19 5.42
CA LYS A 171 13.45 16.15 4.66
C LYS A 171 12.14 16.54 5.35
N GLY A 172 11.87 16.04 6.55
CA GLY A 172 10.63 16.30 7.27
C GLY A 172 9.40 15.63 6.65
N ILE A 173 9.61 14.51 5.92
CA ILE A 173 8.56 13.77 5.22
C ILE A 173 8.11 12.59 6.08
N GLY A 174 6.79 12.48 6.28
CA GLY A 174 6.16 11.33 6.94
C GLY A 174 6.14 10.10 6.03
N VAL A 175 6.24 8.91 6.61
CA VAL A 175 6.21 7.64 5.87
C VAL A 175 4.98 6.84 6.28
N LEU A 176 4.19 6.40 5.30
CA LEU A 176 3.06 5.51 5.48
C LEU A 176 3.32 4.18 4.78
N ASN A 177 3.11 3.08 5.49
CA ASN A 177 3.18 1.74 4.93
C ASN A 177 1.76 1.18 4.69
N GLY A 178 1.40 1.06 3.42
CA GLY A 178 0.19 0.38 2.96
C GLY A 178 0.41 -1.13 2.89
N SER A 179 -0.63 -1.90 3.22
CA SER A 179 -0.54 -3.37 3.32
C SER A 179 0.68 -3.87 4.08
N PRO A 180 0.81 -3.54 5.38
CA PRO A 180 1.89 -4.06 6.22
C PRO A 180 1.88 -5.59 6.34
N LEU A 181 0.76 -6.24 6.01
CA LEU A 181 0.61 -7.70 5.97
C LEU A 181 0.86 -8.30 4.58
N SER A 182 1.49 -7.55 3.68
CA SER A 182 1.85 -7.98 2.34
C SER A 182 0.69 -8.60 1.57
N MET A 183 -0.44 -7.88 1.55
CA MET A 183 -1.71 -8.27 0.93
C MET A 183 -2.23 -9.67 1.31
N GLY A 184 -1.95 -10.09 2.55
CA GLY A 184 -2.42 -11.36 3.10
C GLY A 184 -1.35 -12.44 3.16
N LEU A 185 -0.15 -12.21 2.61
CA LEU A 185 0.98 -13.14 2.75
C LEU A 185 1.28 -13.44 4.23
N LEU A 186 1.28 -12.41 5.08
CA LEU A 186 1.59 -12.53 6.50
C LEU A 186 0.32 -12.76 7.35
N THR A 187 -0.64 -13.51 6.82
CA THR A 187 -1.90 -13.85 7.52
C THR A 187 -2.15 -15.36 7.46
N GLU A 188 -2.88 -15.90 8.44
CA GLU A 188 -3.26 -17.32 8.48
C GLU A 188 -4.03 -17.79 7.24
N ARG A 189 -4.85 -16.90 6.68
CA ARG A 189 -5.63 -17.19 5.48
C ARG A 189 -4.75 -17.32 4.22
N GLY A 190 -3.57 -16.71 4.24
CA GLY A 190 -2.74 -16.53 3.07
C GLY A 190 -3.30 -15.48 2.10
N PRO A 191 -2.55 -15.18 1.03
CA PRO A 191 -2.90 -14.15 0.08
C PRO A 191 -4.01 -14.60 -0.89
N PRO A 192 -4.64 -13.68 -1.62
CA PRO A 192 -5.58 -14.03 -2.68
C PRO A 192 -4.91 -14.78 -3.84
N PRO A 193 -5.66 -15.53 -4.67
CA PRO A 193 -5.09 -16.35 -5.76
C PRO A 193 -4.28 -15.56 -6.79
N TRP A 194 -4.65 -14.30 -7.05
CA TRP A 194 -3.98 -13.41 -8.00
C TRP A 194 -2.69 -12.76 -7.46
N HIS A 195 -2.30 -13.07 -6.22
CA HIS A 195 -1.17 -12.41 -5.58
C HIS A 195 0.14 -12.66 -6.35
N PRO A 196 0.96 -11.60 -6.61
CA PRO A 196 2.11 -11.67 -7.52
C PRO A 196 3.32 -12.45 -6.97
N ALA A 197 3.38 -12.68 -5.67
CA ALA A 197 4.43 -13.52 -5.07
C ALA A 197 4.42 -14.94 -5.65
N ASP A 198 5.61 -15.50 -5.85
CA ASP A 198 5.77 -16.90 -6.23
C ASP A 198 5.35 -17.85 -5.09
N ASP A 199 5.23 -19.13 -5.42
CA ASP A 199 4.78 -20.16 -4.47
C ASP A 199 5.75 -20.34 -3.30
N PHE A 200 7.05 -20.14 -3.53
CA PHE A 200 8.06 -20.23 -2.48
C PHE A 200 7.85 -19.15 -1.40
N ILE A 201 7.63 -17.90 -1.82
CA ILE A 201 7.36 -16.78 -0.89
C ILE A 201 6.02 -16.98 -0.18
N LYS A 202 4.99 -17.48 -0.88
CA LYS A 202 3.69 -17.80 -0.28
C LYS A 202 3.82 -18.86 0.81
N GLU A 203 4.50 -19.97 0.51
CA GLU A 203 4.75 -21.06 1.46
C GLU A 203 5.58 -20.59 2.66
N ALA A 204 6.65 -19.82 2.43
CA ALA A 204 7.50 -19.30 3.49
C ALA A 204 6.75 -18.34 4.42
N CYS A 205 5.92 -17.44 3.87
CA CYS A 205 5.12 -16.51 4.68
C CYS A 205 4.05 -17.24 5.49
N LEU A 206 3.41 -18.27 4.91
CA LEU A 206 2.44 -19.10 5.61
C LEU A 206 3.10 -19.89 6.75
N ALA A 207 4.27 -20.49 6.50
CA ALA A 207 5.05 -21.18 7.53
C ALA A 207 5.45 -20.23 8.67
N ALA A 208 5.85 -19.00 8.36
CA ALA A 208 6.16 -17.97 9.36
C ALA A 208 4.92 -17.59 10.20
N ALA A 209 3.75 -17.42 9.57
CA ALA A 209 2.50 -17.16 10.27
C ALA A 209 2.13 -18.30 11.23
N HIS A 210 2.22 -19.55 10.76
CA HIS A 210 2.00 -20.74 11.59
C HIS A 210 3.01 -20.85 12.74
N TYR A 211 4.29 -20.56 12.51
CA TYR A 211 5.32 -20.61 13.54
C TYR A 211 5.00 -19.68 14.71
N CYS A 212 4.64 -18.43 14.42
CA CYS A 212 4.33 -17.44 15.45
C CYS A 212 3.12 -17.84 16.30
N LEU A 213 2.10 -18.44 15.67
CA LEU A 213 0.91 -18.93 16.36
C LEU A 213 1.21 -20.10 17.29
N VAL A 214 1.97 -21.08 16.81
CA VAL A 214 2.21 -22.33 17.55
C VAL A 214 3.19 -22.13 18.70
N ARG A 215 4.24 -21.32 18.50
CA ARG A 215 5.32 -21.20 19.50
C ARG A 215 5.07 -20.12 20.54
N ASP A 216 4.64 -18.94 20.11
CA ASP A 216 4.58 -17.78 21.00
C ASP A 216 3.14 -17.41 21.38
N ASN A 217 2.14 -18.12 20.82
CA ASN A 217 0.73 -17.70 20.86
C ASN A 217 0.57 -16.25 20.35
N ILE A 218 1.50 -15.81 19.50
CA ILE A 218 1.51 -14.50 18.86
C ILE A 218 1.02 -14.72 17.45
N ALA A 219 -0.23 -14.34 17.20
CA ALA A 219 -0.68 -14.19 15.84
C ALA A 219 -0.02 -12.95 15.22
N LEU A 220 0.64 -13.10 14.06
CA LEU A 220 1.16 -11.97 13.27
C LEU A 220 0.07 -10.91 12.99
N CYS A 221 -1.19 -11.36 12.96
CA CYS A 221 -2.38 -10.55 13.15
C CYS A 221 -3.32 -11.28 14.12
N THR A 222 -3.45 -10.82 15.37
CA THR A 222 -4.36 -11.45 16.34
C THR A 222 -5.79 -11.45 15.86
N THR A 223 -6.38 -12.64 15.79
CA THR A 223 -7.81 -12.93 15.93
C THR A 223 -8.16 -12.97 17.42
N THR A 224 -8.00 -11.84 18.13
CA THR A 224 -8.70 -11.65 19.40
C THR A 224 -10.22 -11.68 19.14
N PRO A 225 -11.11 -11.95 20.12
CA PRO A 225 -12.56 -12.02 19.93
C PRO A 225 -13.12 -10.60 19.77
N LEU A 226 -12.65 -9.95 18.74
CA LEU A 226 -13.29 -8.88 18.05
C LEU A 226 -14.48 -9.48 17.32
N THR A 227 -15.58 -8.73 17.22
CA THR A 227 -16.61 -9.08 16.25
C THR A 227 -15.95 -9.27 14.89
N ASP A 228 -16.51 -10.14 14.04
CA ASP A 228 -15.92 -10.40 12.73
C ASP A 228 -15.69 -9.09 11.91
N VAL A 229 -16.48 -8.05 12.18
CA VAL A 229 -16.34 -6.69 11.63
C VAL A 229 -15.03 -6.02 12.07
N GLU A 230 -14.73 -6.04 13.37
CA GLU A 230 -13.55 -5.40 13.95
C GLU A 230 -12.25 -6.12 13.51
N GLN A 231 -12.28 -7.45 13.38
CA GLN A 231 -11.16 -8.21 12.81
C GLN A 231 -10.92 -7.84 11.34
N ARG A 232 -11.99 -7.67 10.56
CA ARG A 232 -11.88 -7.26 9.15
C ARG A 232 -11.47 -5.79 8.98
N VAL A 233 -11.86 -4.91 9.90
CA VAL A 233 -11.33 -3.54 9.99
C VAL A 233 -9.82 -3.59 10.20
N ARG A 234 -9.34 -4.44 11.13
CA ARG A 234 -7.92 -4.66 11.37
C ARG A 234 -7.20 -5.25 10.15
N ASP A 235 -7.77 -6.21 9.43
CA ASP A 235 -7.07 -6.81 8.27
C ASP A 235 -7.07 -5.92 7.01
N ARG A 236 -8.04 -5.01 6.87
CA ARG A 236 -8.26 -4.23 5.63
C ARG A 236 -7.99 -2.73 5.75
N ILE A 237 -8.03 -2.16 6.96
CA ILE A 237 -7.71 -0.76 7.28
C ILE A 237 -6.35 -0.69 8.00
N MET A 238 -5.42 -1.57 7.64
CA MET A 238 -4.03 -1.44 8.05
C MET A 238 -3.31 -0.44 7.16
N ARG A 239 -3.49 0.83 7.49
CA ARG A 239 -2.45 1.84 7.28
C ARG A 239 -2.02 2.30 8.66
N ARG A 240 -0.97 1.66 9.20
CA ARG A 240 -0.31 2.17 10.40
C ARG A 240 0.32 3.52 10.04
N TYR A 241 -0.02 4.55 10.81
CA TYR A 241 0.82 5.74 10.90
C TYR A 241 2.14 5.28 11.50
N VAL A 242 3.24 5.36 10.74
CA VAL A 242 4.57 5.12 11.30
C VAL A 242 4.98 6.42 11.99
N ASP A 243 4.71 6.51 13.29
CA ASP A 243 5.51 7.42 14.10
C ASP A 243 6.91 6.81 14.17
N VAL A 244 7.83 7.40 13.40
CA VAL A 244 9.23 6.98 13.27
C VAL A 244 9.96 6.98 14.61
N SER A 245 9.39 7.60 15.66
CA SER A 245 9.96 7.61 17.01
C SER A 245 9.50 6.45 17.90
N VAL A 246 8.34 5.83 17.65
CA VAL A 246 7.73 4.86 18.57
C VAL A 246 7.97 3.41 18.14
N ASP A 247 8.05 3.13 16.84
CA ASP A 247 8.08 1.74 16.35
C ASP A 247 9.49 1.20 16.04
N ILE A 248 10.55 2.01 16.17
CA ILE A 248 11.91 1.51 15.92
C ILE A 248 12.28 0.38 16.90
N HIS A 249 11.68 0.31 18.09
CA HIS A 249 11.98 -0.76 19.05
C HIS A 249 11.29 -2.09 18.72
N SER A 250 10.12 -2.11 18.08
CA SER A 250 9.46 -3.36 17.69
C SER A 250 10.04 -3.95 16.40
N VAL A 251 10.60 -3.09 15.53
CA VAL A 251 11.23 -3.47 14.25
C VAL A 251 12.75 -3.67 14.38
N ALA A 252 13.41 -3.05 15.38
CA ALA A 252 14.86 -3.21 15.60
C ALA A 252 15.25 -4.45 16.42
N THR A 253 14.30 -5.28 16.82
CA THR A 253 14.63 -6.62 17.31
C THR A 253 14.56 -7.56 16.11
N PRO A 254 15.67 -7.84 15.41
CA PRO A 254 15.65 -8.83 14.35
C PRO A 254 15.10 -10.14 14.92
N ILE A 255 14.11 -10.70 14.24
CA ILE A 255 13.74 -12.11 14.40
C ILE A 255 15.05 -12.88 14.31
N SER A 256 15.39 -13.62 15.37
CA SER A 256 16.71 -14.21 15.59
C SER A 256 17.25 -14.89 14.33
N GLN A 257 18.57 -14.78 14.08
CA GLN A 257 19.26 -15.45 12.95
C GLN A 257 18.96 -16.96 12.86
N GLU A 258 18.50 -17.60 13.94
CA GLU A 258 18.01 -18.97 13.93
C GLU A 258 16.85 -19.22 12.95
N LEU A 259 15.91 -18.26 12.74
CA LEU A 259 14.81 -18.43 11.78
C LEU A 259 15.29 -18.48 10.32
N PHE A 260 16.37 -17.76 9.98
CA PHE A 260 16.99 -17.87 8.65
C PHE A 260 17.84 -19.15 8.50
N GLY A 261 18.41 -19.65 9.60
CA GLY A 261 19.19 -20.89 9.66
C GLY A 261 18.34 -22.14 9.38
N VAL A 262 17.09 -22.16 9.83
CA VAL A 262 16.18 -23.31 9.58
C VAL A 262 15.84 -23.43 8.09
N CYS A 263 15.51 -22.32 7.41
CA CYS A 263 15.22 -22.32 5.97
C CYS A 263 16.43 -22.66 5.09
N SER A 264 17.65 -22.37 5.53
CA SER A 264 18.87 -22.68 4.77
C SER A 264 19.31 -24.14 4.93
N SER A 265 19.00 -24.79 6.05
CA SER A 265 19.28 -26.22 6.28
C SER A 265 18.42 -27.17 5.43
N GLU A 266 17.19 -26.77 5.09
CA GLU A 266 16.32 -27.52 4.18
C GLU A 266 16.76 -27.41 2.70
N ARG A 267 17.44 -26.31 2.35
CA ARG A 267 18.03 -26.09 1.02
C ARG A 267 19.11 -27.12 0.70
N SER A 268 19.98 -27.47 1.66
CA SER A 268 21.03 -28.48 1.47
C SER A 268 20.48 -29.91 1.35
N LYS A 269 19.31 -30.21 1.93
CA LYS A 269 18.70 -31.54 1.82
C LYS A 269 18.03 -31.77 0.46
N LYS A 270 17.36 -30.76 -0.11
CA LYS A 270 16.72 -30.86 -1.44
C LYS A 270 17.69 -30.82 -2.62
N LEU A 271 18.90 -30.28 -2.47
CA LEU A 271 19.91 -30.22 -3.55
C LEU A 271 20.65 -31.55 -3.81
N ASN A 272 20.59 -32.51 -2.88
CA ASN A 272 21.27 -33.81 -3.00
C ASN A 272 20.41 -34.92 -3.63
N GLU A 273 19.14 -34.65 -3.92
CA GLU A 273 18.26 -35.57 -4.66
C GLU A 273 18.09 -35.07 -6.10
N LYS A 274 19.07 -35.35 -6.97
CA LYS A 274 18.90 -35.17 -8.42
C LYS A 274 18.22 -36.40 -9.03
N PRO A 275 17.08 -36.28 -9.74
CA PRO A 275 16.64 -37.31 -10.68
C PRO A 275 17.48 -37.23 -11.96
N ALA A 276 17.77 -38.40 -12.53
CA ALA A 276 18.57 -38.58 -13.73
C ALA A 276 17.96 -37.88 -14.96
N VAL A 277 18.81 -37.19 -15.72
CA VAL A 277 18.50 -36.50 -16.98
C VAL A 277 18.26 -37.54 -18.09
N LYS A 278 17.11 -37.44 -18.78
CA LYS A 278 16.93 -37.97 -20.14
C LYS A 278 16.67 -36.79 -21.07
N GLY A 279 17.54 -36.60 -22.05
CA GLY A 279 17.50 -35.48 -22.98
C GLY A 279 16.49 -35.63 -24.12
N ARG A 280 16.17 -34.49 -24.75
CA ARG A 280 15.89 -34.38 -26.18
C ARG A 280 16.02 -32.92 -26.67
N SER A 281 16.88 -32.79 -27.68
CA SER A 281 16.91 -31.90 -28.86
C SER A 281 16.16 -30.55 -28.92
N LYS A 282 16.93 -29.55 -29.38
CA LYS A 282 16.55 -28.32 -30.14
C LYS A 282 15.42 -28.62 -31.16
N GLU A 283 14.50 -27.71 -31.47
CA GLU A 283 14.70 -26.48 -32.24
C GLU A 283 13.37 -25.68 -32.35
N GLU A 284 13.49 -24.43 -32.82
CA GLU A 284 12.46 -23.55 -33.41
C GLU A 284 11.73 -22.46 -32.57
N THR A 285 12.12 -21.25 -32.96
CA THR A 285 11.56 -19.90 -32.88
C THR A 285 10.04 -19.78 -32.97
N GLY A 286 9.46 -18.95 -32.09
CA GLY A 286 8.11 -18.41 -32.20
C GLY A 286 7.91 -17.30 -31.16
N GLU A 287 7.43 -16.15 -31.62
CA GLU A 287 7.23 -14.90 -30.88
C GLU A 287 6.53 -15.07 -29.51
N GLU A 288 7.08 -14.46 -28.45
CA GLU A 288 6.43 -14.40 -27.14
C GLU A 288 5.27 -13.39 -27.18
N PRO A 289 4.04 -13.77 -26.77
CA PRO A 289 2.96 -12.81 -26.63
C PRO A 289 3.19 -11.98 -25.37
N VAL A 290 3.13 -10.65 -25.55
CA VAL A 290 3.05 -9.65 -24.49
C VAL A 290 1.91 -10.02 -23.54
N THR A 291 2.26 -10.57 -22.38
CA THR A 291 1.30 -10.92 -21.33
C THR A 291 0.88 -9.63 -20.63
N GLN A 292 -0.27 -9.10 -21.06
CA GLN A 292 -1.03 -8.11 -20.31
C GLN A 292 -1.37 -8.68 -18.93
N TYR A 293 -0.71 -8.19 -17.88
CA TYR A 293 -1.18 -8.41 -16.51
C TYR A 293 -2.47 -7.60 -16.30
N PRO A 294 -3.59 -8.23 -15.91
CA PRO A 294 -4.77 -7.49 -15.48
C PRO A 294 -4.50 -6.91 -14.09
N CYS A 295 -4.14 -5.63 -14.01
CA CYS A 295 -3.95 -4.92 -12.76
C CYS A 295 -5.30 -4.60 -12.08
N LEU A 296 -5.45 -5.06 -10.83
CA LEU A 296 -6.43 -4.62 -9.84
C LEU A 296 -5.71 -4.23 -8.54
#